data_AF-M5C560-F1
#
_entry.id   AF-M5C560-F1
#
_cell.length_a   1.000
_cell.length_b   1.000
_cell.length_c   1.000
_cell.angle_alpha   90.00
_cell.angle_beta   90.00
_cell.angle_gamma   90.00
#
_symmetry.space_group_name_H-M   'P 1'
#
loop_
_entity.id
_entity.type
_entity.pdbx_description
1 polymer ?
#
loop_
_entity_poly.entity_id
_entity_poly.type
_entity_poly.pdbx_seq_one_letter_code
_entity_poly.pdbx_strand_id
1 'polypeptide(L)'
;MSSSDAMQAKLAEADKLVKSDPQQAEQLYKSLLEGKAANDDELRHQESALVKLGKLYQDNNNAQGLAELVTASRAFMSSTAKAKTAKLIRTLIDNLAAIPGSGTVLTNVLSENIDWARSERRVFLRQNLEARLVGVYLDGEKYRPALSLIESLLTELRRLDDKLVLAEVHLLESRVFRGIGNMPKSKAALTSSRAAANAIYCPPHLQAQLDLQSGILHAEDKDYKTG
;
A
#
# COMPACT_ATOMS: atom_id res chain seq x y z
N MET A 1 3.94 4.85 38.53
CA MET A 1 3.60 4.18 37.26
C MET A 1 3.93 5.16 36.16
N SER A 2 4.81 4.80 35.23
CA SER A 2 5.16 5.67 34.11
C SER A 2 3.94 5.83 33.18
N SER A 3 3.82 6.96 32.49
CA SER A 3 2.79 7.17 31.45
C SER A 3 2.83 6.08 30.37
N SER A 4 4.03 5.58 30.07
CA SER A 4 4.26 4.43 29.18
C SER A 4 3.68 3.11 29.73
N ASP A 5 3.84 2.81 31.03
CA ASP A 5 3.30 1.60 31.64
C ASP A 5 1.76 1.58 31.60
N ALA A 6 1.13 2.75 31.75
CA ALA A 6 -0.31 2.91 31.66
C ALA A 6 -0.82 2.69 30.22
N MET A 7 -0.11 3.17 29.20
CA MET A 7 -0.42 2.88 27.80
C MET A 7 -0.26 1.39 27.47
N GLN A 8 0.78 0.76 27.99
CA GLN A 8 1.01 -0.67 27.79
C GLN A 8 -0.08 -1.54 28.43
N ALA A 9 -0.53 -1.18 29.64
CA ALA A 9 -1.64 -1.88 30.31
C ALA A 9 -2.94 -1.76 29.50
N LYS A 10 -3.27 -0.55 29.01
CA LYS A 10 -4.45 -0.31 28.15
C LYS A 10 -4.37 -1.06 26.82
N LEU A 11 -3.19 -1.14 26.20
CA LEU A 11 -2.98 -1.96 25.00
C LEU A 11 -3.27 -3.44 25.25
N ALA A 12 -2.78 -3.98 26.38
CA ALA A 12 -3.00 -5.38 26.73
C ALA A 12 -4.48 -5.66 27.10
N GLU A 13 -5.18 -4.69 27.69
CA GLU A 13 -6.61 -4.77 27.95
C GLU A 13 -7.42 -4.75 26.65
N ALA A 14 -7.11 -3.82 25.75
CA ALA A 14 -7.73 -3.77 24.43
C ALA A 14 -7.53 -5.08 23.66
N ASP A 15 -6.32 -5.65 23.67
CA ASP A 15 -6.01 -6.93 23.00
C ASP A 15 -6.87 -8.10 23.52
N LYS A 16 -7.20 -8.12 24.81
CA LYS A 16 -8.09 -9.13 25.39
C LYS A 16 -9.54 -8.92 24.94
N LEU A 17 -9.94 -7.66 24.80
CA LEU A 17 -11.30 -7.28 24.41
C LEU A 17 -11.56 -7.46 22.91
N VAL A 18 -10.53 -7.51 22.05
CA VAL A 18 -10.69 -7.75 20.58
C VAL A 18 -11.62 -8.93 20.27
N LYS A 19 -11.57 -10.00 21.08
CA LYS A 19 -12.39 -11.22 20.88
C LYS A 19 -13.73 -11.20 21.61
N SER A 20 -13.83 -10.43 22.70
CA SER A 20 -14.99 -10.45 23.60
C SER A 20 -15.95 -9.30 23.33
N ASP A 21 -15.41 -8.09 23.09
CA ASP A 21 -16.16 -6.88 22.77
C ASP A 21 -15.32 -5.98 21.83
N PRO A 22 -15.52 -6.11 20.51
CA PRO A 22 -14.75 -5.34 19.53
C PRO A 22 -15.04 -3.82 19.59
N GLN A 23 -16.20 -3.39 20.08
CA GLN A 23 -16.53 -1.97 20.18
C GLN A 23 -15.79 -1.29 21.34
N GLN A 24 -15.69 -1.95 22.48
CA GLN A 24 -14.90 -1.45 23.60
C GLN A 24 -13.39 -1.44 23.27
N ALA A 25 -12.90 -2.48 22.57
CA ALA A 25 -11.52 -2.50 22.08
C ALA A 25 -11.24 -1.32 21.14
N GLU A 26 -12.15 -0.99 20.23
CA GLU A 26 -12.05 0.15 19.32
C GLU A 26 -11.92 1.48 20.09
N GLN A 27 -12.78 1.72 21.09
CA GLN A 27 -12.75 2.92 21.90
C GLN A 27 -11.44 3.05 22.69
N LEU A 28 -10.95 1.95 23.26
CA LEU A 28 -9.67 1.92 23.97
C LEU A 28 -8.50 2.26 23.05
N TYR A 29 -8.44 1.69 21.84
CA TYR A 29 -7.40 2.03 20.87
C TYR A 29 -7.50 3.49 20.41
N LYS A 30 -8.70 4.02 20.14
CA LYS A 30 -8.89 5.45 19.82
C LYS A 30 -8.38 6.35 20.94
N SER A 31 -8.71 6.04 22.19
CA SER A 31 -8.25 6.81 23.35
C SER A 31 -6.72 6.85 23.51
N LEU A 32 -6.03 5.78 23.07
CA LEU A 32 -4.57 5.73 23.08
C LEU A 32 -3.94 6.61 21.99
N LEU A 33 -4.65 6.82 20.88
CA LEU A 33 -4.20 7.62 19.73
C LEU A 33 -4.45 9.13 19.91
N GLU A 34 -5.40 9.52 20.77
CA GLU A 34 -5.70 10.93 21.06
C GLU A 34 -4.62 11.63 21.90
N GLY A 35 -3.81 10.87 22.65
CA GLY A 35 -2.70 11.43 23.43
C GLY A 35 -1.57 11.95 22.55
N LYS A 36 -0.91 13.06 22.94
CA LYS A 36 0.38 13.43 22.37
C LYS A 36 1.46 12.59 23.04
N ALA A 37 2.11 11.69 22.30
CA ALA A 37 3.28 10.99 22.80
C ALA A 37 4.43 11.98 23.05
N ALA A 38 4.98 11.94 24.26
CA ALA A 38 6.13 12.72 24.67
C ALA A 38 7.45 11.96 24.49
N ASN A 39 7.40 10.61 24.54
CA ASN A 39 8.58 9.74 24.55
C ASN A 39 8.56 8.67 23.44
N ASP A 40 9.73 8.12 23.09
CA ASP A 40 9.85 7.09 22.03
C ASP A 40 9.08 5.80 22.36
N ASP A 41 8.95 5.44 23.63
CA ASP A 41 8.16 4.29 24.07
C ASP A 41 6.65 4.51 23.89
N GLU A 42 6.16 5.72 24.18
CA GLU A 42 4.76 6.09 23.93
C GLU A 42 4.45 6.11 22.43
N LEU A 43 5.38 6.61 21.60
CA LEU A 43 5.26 6.53 20.15
C LEU A 43 5.13 5.07 19.67
N ARG A 44 5.94 4.14 20.20
CA ARG A 44 5.85 2.71 19.86
C ARG A 44 4.51 2.10 20.27
N HIS A 45 3.98 2.48 21.42
CA HIS A 45 2.66 2.03 21.87
C HIS A 45 1.54 2.56 20.96
N GLN A 46 1.62 3.82 20.53
CA GLN A 46 0.67 4.39 19.57
C GLN A 46 0.77 3.76 18.18
N GLU A 47 1.98 3.51 17.69
CA GLU A 47 2.21 2.75 16.45
C GLU A 47 1.56 1.36 16.53
N SER A 48 1.76 0.66 17.66
CA SER A 48 1.16 -0.67 17.89
C SER A 48 -0.36 -0.60 17.97
N ALA A 49 -0.92 0.40 18.67
CA ALA A 49 -2.36 0.63 18.76
C ALA A 49 -2.96 0.86 17.36
N LEU A 50 -2.31 1.70 16.55
CA LEU A 50 -2.77 2.03 15.20
C LEU A 50 -2.84 0.80 14.30
N VAL A 51 -1.79 -0.03 14.29
CA VAL A 51 -1.76 -1.26 13.48
C VAL A 51 -2.79 -2.28 13.96
N LYS A 52 -2.95 -2.44 15.28
CA LYS A 52 -3.92 -3.37 15.87
C LYS A 52 -5.36 -2.93 15.62
N LEU A 53 -5.65 -1.64 15.75
CA LEU A 53 -6.95 -1.08 15.41
C LEU A 53 -7.25 -1.24 13.91
N GLY A 54 -6.26 -1.02 13.06
CA GLY A 54 -6.39 -1.28 11.64
C GLY A 54 -6.73 -2.74 11.32
N LYS A 55 -6.14 -3.68 12.05
CA LYS A 55 -6.44 -5.11 11.94
C LYS A 55 -7.84 -5.46 12.47
N LEU A 56 -8.26 -4.85 13.58
CA LEU A 56 -9.62 -5.03 14.10
C LEU A 56 -10.68 -4.58 13.09
N TYR A 57 -10.47 -3.45 12.41
CA TYR A 57 -11.37 -3.02 11.35
C TYR A 57 -11.36 -3.94 10.14
N GLN A 58 -10.21 -4.49 9.77
CA GLN A 58 -10.11 -5.51 8.73
C GLN A 58 -10.91 -6.76 9.10
N ASP A 59 -10.73 -7.30 10.31
CA ASP A 59 -11.41 -8.50 10.80
C ASP A 59 -12.95 -8.29 10.85
N ASN A 60 -13.38 -7.07 11.15
CA ASN A 60 -14.79 -6.67 11.19
C ASN A 60 -15.35 -6.20 9.83
N ASN A 61 -14.58 -6.28 8.74
CA ASN A 61 -14.94 -5.78 7.40
C ASN A 61 -15.36 -4.28 7.36
N ASN A 62 -14.86 -3.47 8.28
CA ASN A 62 -15.17 -2.05 8.37
C ASN A 62 -14.19 -1.20 7.56
N ALA A 63 -14.38 -1.18 6.23
CA ALA A 63 -13.55 -0.40 5.32
C ALA A 63 -13.61 1.12 5.61
N GLN A 64 -14.77 1.63 6.00
CA GLN A 64 -14.96 3.07 6.26
C GLN A 64 -14.25 3.52 7.55
N GLY A 65 -14.36 2.74 8.62
CA GLY A 65 -13.63 3.03 9.87
C GLY A 65 -12.11 2.99 9.68
N LEU A 66 -11.62 2.10 8.81
CA LEU A 66 -10.20 2.06 8.45
C LEU A 66 -9.76 3.28 7.62
N ALA A 67 -10.60 3.75 6.69
CA ALA A 67 -10.35 4.97 5.93
C ALA A 67 -10.23 6.20 6.86
N GLU A 68 -11.18 6.34 7.79
CA GLU A 68 -11.18 7.42 8.79
C GLU A 68 -9.96 7.34 9.70
N LEU A 69 -9.54 6.13 10.09
CA LEU A 69 -8.34 5.92 10.89
C LEU A 69 -7.07 6.38 10.15
N VAL A 70 -6.94 6.07 8.86
CA VAL A 70 -5.80 6.51 8.04
C VAL A 70 -5.76 8.04 7.98
N THR A 71 -6.91 8.70 7.82
CA THR A 71 -6.98 10.16 7.77
C THR A 71 -6.69 10.80 9.13
N ALA A 72 -7.26 10.29 10.22
CA ALA A 72 -7.03 10.78 11.58
C ALA A 72 -5.57 10.62 12.02
N SER A 73 -4.91 9.54 11.59
CA SER A 73 -3.51 9.29 11.91
C SER A 73 -2.51 10.15 11.13
N ARG A 74 -2.93 10.94 10.13
CA ARG A 74 -2.04 11.82 9.35
C ARG A 74 -1.28 12.80 10.23
N ALA A 75 -1.92 13.39 11.23
CA ALA A 75 -1.28 14.34 12.15
C ALA A 75 -0.15 13.69 12.97
N PHE A 76 -0.38 12.48 13.49
CA PHE A 76 0.64 11.66 14.14
C PHE A 76 1.77 11.30 13.17
N MET A 77 1.40 10.89 11.96
CA MET A 77 2.34 10.50 10.90
C MET A 77 3.17 11.67 10.32
N SER A 78 2.75 12.91 10.54
CA SER A 78 3.53 14.11 10.20
C SER A 78 4.66 14.38 11.19
N SER A 79 4.53 13.97 12.46
CA SER A 79 5.56 14.15 13.50
C SER A 79 6.55 12.99 13.62
N THR A 80 6.27 11.84 13.00
CA THR A 80 7.16 10.65 13.01
C THR A 80 8.18 10.64 11.87
N ALA A 81 9.22 9.80 11.99
CA ALA A 81 10.20 9.60 10.92
C ALA A 81 9.55 9.08 9.62
N LYS A 82 9.98 9.64 8.47
CA LYS A 82 9.42 9.36 7.14
C LYS A 82 9.32 7.86 6.80
N ALA A 83 10.36 7.09 7.11
CA ALA A 83 10.40 5.65 6.83
C ALA A 83 9.37 4.87 7.67
N LYS A 84 9.19 5.24 8.95
CA LYS A 84 8.17 4.64 9.81
C LYS A 84 6.77 4.95 9.30
N THR A 85 6.52 6.20 8.91
CA THR A 85 5.25 6.59 8.31
C THR A 85 4.93 5.80 7.05
N ALA A 86 5.90 5.64 6.15
CA ALA A 86 5.68 4.88 4.92
C ALA A 86 5.30 3.43 5.21
N LYS A 87 5.95 2.80 6.20
CA LYS A 87 5.61 1.45 6.65
C LYS A 87 4.21 1.36 7.25
N LEU A 88 3.82 2.33 8.09
CA LEU A 88 2.49 2.37 8.71
C LEU A 88 1.39 2.52 7.67
N ILE A 89 1.51 3.49 6.76
CA ILE A 89 0.53 3.73 5.71
C ILE A 89 0.39 2.49 4.81
N ARG A 90 1.51 1.88 4.41
CA ARG A 90 1.49 0.64 3.63
C ARG A 90 0.73 -0.46 4.36
N THR A 91 0.99 -0.65 5.65
CA THR A 91 0.31 -1.68 6.46
C THR A 91 -1.20 -1.43 6.53
N LEU A 92 -1.63 -0.18 6.77
CA LEU A 92 -3.04 0.17 6.86
C LEU A 92 -3.76 0.01 5.50
N ILE A 93 -3.10 0.37 4.40
CA ILE A 93 -3.64 0.19 3.05
C ILE A 93 -3.72 -1.29 2.68
N ASP A 94 -2.72 -2.10 3.04
CA ASP A 94 -2.73 -3.55 2.80
C ASP A 94 -3.89 -4.20 3.59
N ASN A 95 -4.15 -3.77 4.82
CA ASN A 95 -5.31 -4.20 5.60
C ASN A 95 -6.65 -3.81 4.92
N LEU A 96 -6.73 -2.61 4.34
CA LEU A 96 -7.92 -2.14 3.62
C LEU A 96 -8.16 -2.91 2.32
N ALA A 97 -7.10 -3.20 1.58
CA ALA A 97 -7.14 -3.97 0.35
C ALA A 97 -7.54 -5.44 0.56
N ALA A 98 -7.30 -5.98 1.77
CA ALA A 98 -7.72 -7.32 2.13
C ALA A 98 -9.23 -7.44 2.42
N ILE A 99 -9.95 -6.33 2.61
CA ILE A 99 -11.40 -6.34 2.85
C ILE A 99 -12.15 -6.53 1.51
N PRO A 100 -12.98 -7.57 1.35
CA PRO A 100 -13.76 -7.78 0.13
C PRO A 100 -14.71 -6.61 -0.16
N GLY A 101 -14.77 -6.15 -1.41
CA GLY A 101 -15.69 -5.08 -1.81
C GLY A 101 -15.26 -3.66 -1.41
N SER A 102 -14.08 -3.47 -0.81
CA SER A 102 -13.58 -2.16 -0.39
C SER A 102 -13.00 -1.30 -1.53
N GLY A 103 -13.03 -1.76 -2.79
CA GLY A 103 -12.31 -1.14 -3.91
C GLY A 103 -12.59 0.35 -4.14
N THR A 104 -13.83 0.80 -3.95
CA THR A 104 -14.19 2.23 -4.04
C THR A 104 -13.60 3.04 -2.90
N VAL A 105 -13.71 2.54 -1.66
CA VAL A 105 -13.13 3.16 -0.45
C VAL A 105 -11.61 3.20 -0.57
N LEU A 106 -10.98 2.11 -1.00
CA LEU A 106 -9.54 2.01 -1.24
C LEU A 106 -9.06 3.03 -2.27
N THR A 107 -9.79 3.21 -3.37
CA THR A 107 -9.47 4.21 -4.41
C THR A 107 -9.48 5.63 -3.83
N ASN A 108 -10.51 5.96 -3.04
CA ASN A 108 -10.64 7.28 -2.41
C ASN A 108 -9.52 7.51 -1.39
N VAL A 109 -9.29 6.54 -0.51
CA VAL A 109 -8.23 6.60 0.51
C VAL A 109 -6.85 6.74 -0.14
N LEU A 110 -6.55 5.98 -1.19
CA LEU A 110 -5.29 6.10 -1.92
C LEU A 110 -5.13 7.50 -2.52
N SER A 111 -6.16 8.03 -3.17
CA SER A 111 -6.14 9.36 -3.79
C SER A 111 -5.87 10.46 -2.76
N GLU A 112 -6.60 10.45 -1.63
CA GLU A 112 -6.38 11.44 -0.58
C GLU A 112 -4.99 11.33 0.07
N ASN A 113 -4.47 10.11 0.23
CA ASN A 113 -3.12 9.91 0.79
C ASN A 113 -2.02 10.31 -0.20
N ILE A 114 -2.25 10.19 -1.51
CA ILE A 114 -1.37 10.72 -2.55
C ILE A 114 -1.32 12.25 -2.47
N ASP A 115 -2.47 12.91 -2.33
CA ASP A 115 -2.55 14.37 -2.20
C ASP A 115 -1.86 14.86 -0.93
N TRP A 116 -2.07 14.18 0.19
CA TRP A 116 -1.36 14.47 1.44
C TRP A 116 0.15 14.23 1.33
N ALA A 117 0.58 13.13 0.70
CA ALA A 117 2.00 12.87 0.45
C ALA A 117 2.63 13.95 -0.45
N ARG A 118 1.86 14.53 -1.38
CA ARG A 118 2.27 15.65 -2.21
C ARG A 118 2.42 16.94 -1.39
N SER A 119 1.47 17.27 -0.51
CA SER A 119 1.57 18.46 0.35
C SER A 119 2.74 18.38 1.33
N GLU A 120 3.01 17.19 1.87
CA GLU A 120 4.12 16.91 2.80
C GLU A 120 5.48 16.69 2.10
N ARG A 121 5.53 16.82 0.76
CA ARG A 121 6.74 16.59 -0.07
C ARG A 121 7.38 15.21 0.16
N ARG A 122 6.57 14.17 0.32
CA ARG A 122 6.97 12.78 0.56
C ARG A 122 6.98 11.98 -0.75
N VAL A 123 7.98 12.24 -1.60
CA VAL A 123 8.05 11.72 -2.98
C VAL A 123 7.98 10.19 -3.06
N PHE A 124 8.80 9.47 -2.30
CA PHE A 124 8.83 7.99 -2.33
C PHE A 124 7.52 7.36 -1.86
N LEU A 125 6.90 7.93 -0.82
CA LEU A 125 5.60 7.48 -0.33
C LEU A 125 4.55 7.69 -1.42
N ARG A 126 4.50 8.88 -2.01
CA ARG A 126 3.58 9.20 -3.10
C ARG A 126 3.73 8.22 -4.25
N GLN A 127 4.95 7.96 -4.72
CA GLN A 127 5.21 7.04 -5.83
C GLN A 127 4.74 5.61 -5.52
N ASN A 128 4.97 5.14 -4.29
CA ASN A 128 4.50 3.82 -3.87
C ASN A 128 2.95 3.76 -3.83
N LEU A 129 2.30 4.82 -3.33
CA LEU A 129 0.84 4.92 -3.30
C LEU A 129 0.23 5.01 -4.71
N GLU A 130 0.85 5.79 -5.60
CA GLU A 130 0.45 5.90 -6.99
C GLU A 130 0.60 4.53 -7.71
N ALA A 131 1.70 3.79 -7.49
CA ALA A 131 1.87 2.44 -8.03
C ALA A 131 0.81 1.46 -7.50
N ARG A 132 0.45 1.54 -6.22
CA ARG A 132 -0.67 0.77 -5.65
C ARG A 132 -2.00 1.14 -6.29
N LEU A 133 -2.27 2.42 -6.50
CA LEU A 133 -3.49 2.91 -7.15
C LEU A 133 -3.62 2.42 -8.60
N VAL A 134 -2.51 2.35 -9.35
CA VAL A 134 -2.48 1.70 -10.67
C VAL A 134 -2.96 0.26 -10.59
N GLY A 135 -2.52 -0.50 -9.58
CA GLY A 135 -2.99 -1.87 -9.35
C GLY A 135 -4.51 -1.94 -9.14
N VAL A 136 -5.06 -1.06 -8.30
CA VAL A 136 -6.52 -0.99 -8.06
C VAL A 136 -7.28 -0.60 -9.33
N TYR A 137 -6.75 0.33 -10.14
CA TYR A 137 -7.35 0.66 -11.43
C TYR A 137 -7.31 -0.49 -12.42
N LEU A 138 -6.23 -1.26 -12.43
CA LEU A 138 -6.12 -2.43 -13.28
C LEU A 138 -7.15 -3.50 -12.90
N ASP A 139 -7.30 -3.79 -11.60
CA ASP A 139 -8.28 -4.77 -11.11
C ASP A 139 -9.73 -4.31 -11.37
N GLY A 140 -9.97 -2.99 -11.40
CA GLY A 140 -11.24 -2.40 -11.79
C GLY A 140 -11.40 -2.12 -13.29
N GLU A 141 -10.52 -2.64 -14.15
CA GLU A 141 -10.51 -2.45 -15.62
C GLU A 141 -10.46 -0.98 -16.08
N LYS A 142 -10.02 -0.06 -15.22
CA LYS A 142 -9.85 1.37 -15.51
C LYS A 142 -8.49 1.64 -16.15
N TYR A 143 -8.32 1.17 -17.38
CA TYR A 143 -7.01 1.23 -18.07
C TYR A 143 -6.52 2.65 -18.40
N ARG A 144 -7.43 3.58 -18.76
CA ARG A 144 -7.06 4.97 -19.11
C ARG A 144 -6.40 5.75 -17.96
N PRO A 145 -7.02 5.85 -16.76
CA PRO A 145 -6.37 6.53 -15.64
C PRO A 145 -5.12 5.78 -15.16
N ALA A 146 -5.09 4.44 -15.27
CA ALA A 146 -3.90 3.66 -14.97
C ALA A 146 -2.71 4.04 -15.86
N LEU A 147 -2.89 4.11 -17.19
CA LEU A 147 -1.83 4.51 -18.13
C LEU A 147 -1.32 5.92 -17.87
N SER A 148 -2.22 6.89 -17.65
CA SER A 148 -1.82 8.27 -17.38
C SER A 148 -0.95 8.36 -16.11
N LEU A 149 -1.30 7.60 -15.08
CA LEU A 149 -0.53 7.56 -13.83
C LEU A 149 0.84 6.87 -14.02
N ILE A 150 0.87 5.76 -14.78
CA ILE A 150 2.10 5.05 -15.14
C ILE A 150 3.06 5.96 -15.91
N GLU A 151 2.60 6.69 -16.94
CA GLU A 151 3.45 7.57 -17.75
C GLU A 151 4.10 8.67 -16.90
N SER A 152 3.34 9.25 -15.97
CA SER A 152 3.85 10.21 -14.99
C SER A 152 4.90 9.57 -14.08
N LEU A 153 4.60 8.41 -13.49
CA LEU A 153 5.50 7.68 -12.61
C LEU A 153 6.81 7.29 -13.28
N LEU A 154 6.76 6.73 -14.49
CA LEU A 154 7.96 6.31 -15.23
C LEU A 154 8.87 7.50 -15.57
N THR A 155 8.30 8.67 -15.86
CA THR A 155 9.08 9.89 -16.12
C THR A 155 9.87 10.32 -14.88
N GLU A 156 9.29 10.16 -13.70
CA GLU A 156 9.95 10.46 -12.43
C GLU A 156 10.96 9.37 -12.01
N LEU A 157 10.54 8.10 -12.06
CA LEU A 157 11.33 6.96 -11.60
C LEU A 157 12.58 6.75 -12.44
N ARG A 158 12.58 7.12 -13.73
CA ARG A 158 13.81 7.11 -14.56
C ARG A 158 14.91 8.04 -14.05
N ARG A 159 14.57 9.05 -13.25
CA ARG A 159 15.52 9.97 -12.62
C ARG A 159 16.00 9.47 -11.25
N LEU A 160 15.39 8.40 -10.73
CA LEU A 160 15.68 7.83 -9.43
C LEU A 160 16.36 6.46 -9.61
N ASP A 161 17.19 6.05 -8.65
CA ASP A 161 17.87 4.74 -8.68
C ASP A 161 17.07 3.64 -7.95
N ASP A 162 15.77 3.86 -7.71
CA ASP A 162 14.88 2.84 -7.14
C ASP A 162 14.39 1.88 -8.23
N LYS A 163 15.27 0.94 -8.57
CA LYS A 163 15.03 -0.07 -9.60
C LYS A 163 13.91 -1.05 -9.25
N LEU A 164 13.63 -1.24 -7.96
CA LEU A 164 12.56 -2.13 -7.50
C LEU A 164 11.19 -1.56 -7.91
N VAL A 165 10.92 -0.31 -7.53
CA VAL A 165 9.65 0.36 -7.88
C VAL A 165 9.56 0.55 -9.39
N LEU A 166 10.68 0.84 -10.07
CA LEU A 166 10.70 0.93 -11.53
C LEU A 166 10.29 -0.40 -12.21
N ALA A 167 10.80 -1.53 -11.73
CA ALA A 167 10.43 -2.85 -12.24
C ALA A 167 8.92 -3.13 -12.01
N GLU A 168 8.41 -2.84 -10.81
CA GLU A 168 6.98 -2.99 -10.47
C GLU A 168 6.08 -2.14 -11.38
N VAL A 169 6.43 -0.87 -11.63
CA VAL A 169 5.62 0.01 -12.49
C VAL A 169 5.64 -0.45 -13.95
N HIS A 170 6.77 -0.90 -14.49
CA HIS A 170 6.81 -1.49 -15.84
C HIS A 170 6.02 -2.81 -15.94
N LEU A 171 5.96 -3.60 -14.88
CA LEU A 171 5.13 -4.80 -14.85
C LEU A 171 3.64 -4.43 -14.89
N LEU A 172 3.22 -3.42 -14.12
CA LEU A 172 1.87 -2.88 -14.17
C LEU A 172 1.54 -2.33 -15.57
N GLU A 173 2.48 -1.61 -16.19
CA GLU A 173 2.38 -1.13 -17.57
C GLU A 173 2.14 -2.28 -18.56
N SER A 174 2.90 -3.38 -18.45
CA SER A 174 2.69 -4.56 -19.27
C SER A 174 1.28 -5.14 -19.12
N ARG A 175 0.79 -5.26 -17.88
CA ARG A 175 -0.56 -5.78 -17.58
C ARG A 175 -1.66 -4.87 -18.10
N VAL A 176 -1.51 -3.55 -17.97
CA VAL A 176 -2.46 -2.56 -18.48
C VAL A 176 -2.51 -2.57 -20.02
N PHE A 177 -1.36 -2.62 -20.70
CA PHE A 177 -1.33 -2.72 -22.16
C PHE A 177 -1.95 -4.01 -22.68
N ARG A 178 -1.73 -5.12 -21.97
CA ARG A 178 -2.42 -6.39 -22.25
C ARG A 178 -3.93 -6.24 -22.13
N GLY A 179 -4.42 -5.63 -21.04
CA GLY A 179 -5.86 -5.43 -20.80
C GLY A 179 -6.58 -4.63 -21.90
N ILE A 180 -5.87 -3.73 -22.60
CA ILE A 180 -6.42 -3.00 -23.76
C ILE A 180 -6.14 -3.67 -25.11
N GLY A 181 -5.55 -4.86 -25.14
CA GLY A 181 -5.20 -5.60 -26.36
C GLY A 181 -3.95 -5.11 -27.10
N ASN A 182 -3.13 -4.23 -26.50
CA ASN A 182 -1.90 -3.72 -27.13
C ASN A 182 -0.70 -4.63 -26.80
N MET A 183 -0.65 -5.77 -27.48
CA MET A 183 0.38 -6.79 -27.27
C MET A 183 1.82 -6.31 -27.51
N PRO A 184 2.13 -5.56 -28.60
CA PRO A 184 3.49 -5.07 -28.81
C PRO A 184 4.01 -4.21 -27.67
N LYS A 185 3.18 -3.27 -27.17
CA LYS A 185 3.56 -2.43 -26.02
C LYS A 185 3.63 -3.23 -24.72
N SER A 186 2.72 -4.18 -24.52
CA SER A 186 2.75 -5.06 -23.33
C SER A 186 4.06 -5.84 -23.22
N LYS A 187 4.55 -6.40 -24.34
CA LYS A 187 5.84 -7.11 -24.39
C LYS A 187 7.02 -6.17 -24.17
N ALA A 188 7.01 -4.99 -24.80
CA ALA A 188 8.07 -4.00 -24.61
C ALA A 188 8.18 -3.56 -23.14
N ALA A 189 7.05 -3.34 -22.47
CA ALA A 189 6.99 -3.02 -21.04
C ALA A 189 7.51 -4.18 -20.18
N LEU A 190 7.14 -5.44 -20.49
CA LEU A 190 7.67 -6.61 -19.76
C LEU A 190 9.19 -6.76 -19.91
N THR A 191 9.73 -6.55 -21.11
CA THR A 191 11.19 -6.53 -21.35
C THR A 191 11.87 -5.47 -20.49
N SER A 192 11.26 -4.28 -20.41
CA SER A 192 11.79 -3.18 -19.59
C SER A 192 11.74 -3.49 -18.10
N SER A 193 10.65 -4.11 -17.64
CA SER A 193 10.50 -4.59 -16.26
C SER A 193 11.55 -5.64 -15.89
N ARG A 194 11.79 -6.63 -16.77
CA ARG A 194 12.83 -7.65 -16.59
C ARG A 194 14.23 -7.06 -16.56
N ALA A 195 14.54 -6.10 -17.44
CA ALA A 195 15.84 -5.43 -17.43
C ALA A 195 16.11 -4.71 -16.10
N ALA A 196 15.09 -4.03 -15.55
CA ALA A 196 15.18 -3.40 -14.23
C ALA A 196 15.32 -4.43 -13.10
N ALA A 197 14.55 -5.53 -13.15
CA ALA A 197 14.60 -6.59 -12.15
C ALA A 197 15.95 -7.35 -12.14
N ASN A 198 16.55 -7.60 -13.32
CA ASN A 198 17.86 -8.25 -13.43
C ASN A 198 19.01 -7.40 -12.89
N ALA A 199 18.82 -6.08 -12.77
CA ALA A 199 19.81 -5.16 -12.22
C ALA A 199 19.80 -5.11 -10.69
N ILE A 200 18.94 -5.89 -10.02
CA ILE A 200 18.80 -5.97 -8.56
C ILE A 200 18.63 -7.43 -8.12
N TYR A 201 18.77 -7.67 -6.81
CA TYR A 201 18.26 -8.91 -6.23
C TYR A 201 16.73 -8.86 -6.17
N CYS A 202 16.09 -9.39 -7.20
CA CYS A 202 14.63 -9.39 -7.35
C CYS A 202 13.98 -10.24 -6.23
N PRO A 203 13.07 -9.68 -5.43
CA PRO A 203 12.41 -10.46 -4.39
C PRO A 203 11.50 -11.54 -5.01
N PRO A 204 11.37 -12.75 -4.39
CA PRO A 204 10.70 -13.90 -5.00
C PRO A 204 9.27 -13.62 -5.52
N HIS A 205 8.51 -12.79 -4.82
CA HIS A 205 7.14 -12.44 -5.24
C HIS A 205 7.09 -11.65 -6.56
N LEU A 206 8.06 -10.76 -6.82
CA LEU A 206 8.10 -9.93 -8.03
C LEU A 206 8.59 -10.79 -9.19
N GLN A 207 9.57 -11.66 -8.94
CA GLN A 207 10.01 -12.66 -9.91
C GLN A 207 8.85 -13.54 -10.37
N ALA A 208 8.08 -14.09 -9.44
CA ALA A 208 6.91 -14.91 -9.76
C ALA A 208 5.87 -14.15 -10.62
N GLN A 209 5.65 -12.85 -10.36
CA GLN A 209 4.74 -12.05 -11.18
C GLN A 209 5.28 -11.77 -12.59
N LEU A 210 6.59 -11.56 -12.73
CA LEU A 210 7.24 -11.40 -14.05
C LEU A 210 7.12 -12.67 -14.89
N ASP A 211 7.35 -13.82 -14.27
CA ASP A 211 7.28 -15.13 -14.94
C ASP A 211 5.84 -15.44 -15.34
N LEU A 212 4.87 -15.18 -14.46
CA LEU A 212 3.44 -15.31 -14.77
C LEU A 212 3.04 -14.43 -15.95
N GLN A 213 3.42 -13.15 -15.94
CA GLN A 213 3.09 -12.22 -17.02
C GLN A 213 3.74 -12.67 -18.34
N SER A 214 4.96 -13.22 -18.31
CA SER A 214 5.59 -13.80 -19.49
C SER A 214 4.81 -14.98 -20.04
N GLY A 215 4.44 -15.94 -19.19
CA GLY A 215 3.68 -17.11 -19.60
C GLY A 215 2.34 -16.73 -20.24
N ILE A 216 1.66 -15.72 -19.68
CA ILE A 216 0.43 -15.15 -20.24
C ILE A 216 0.67 -14.58 -21.64
N LEU A 217 1.71 -13.76 -21.83
CA LEU A 217 1.98 -13.14 -23.13
C LEU A 217 2.42 -14.18 -24.18
N HIS A 218 3.18 -15.21 -23.79
CA HIS A 218 3.56 -16.31 -24.69
C HIS A 218 2.35 -17.16 -25.10
N ALA A 219 1.44 -17.45 -24.15
CA ALA A 219 0.21 -18.18 -24.44
C ALA A 219 -0.69 -17.40 -25.40
N GLU A 220 -0.77 -16.08 -25.27
CA GLU A 220 -1.54 -15.20 -26.18
C GLU A 220 -0.93 -15.16 -27.60
N ASP A 221 0.39 -15.37 -27.74
CA ASP A 221 1.08 -15.54 -29.02
C ASP A 221 0.97 -16.95 -29.62
N LYS A 222 0.32 -17.88 -28.91
CA LYS A 222 0.29 -19.32 -29.24
C LYS A 222 1.68 -19.98 -29.25
N ASP A 223 2.67 -19.38 -28.58
CA ASP A 223 3.97 -19.99 -28.35
C ASP A 223 3.94 -20.79 -27.05
N TYR A 224 3.46 -22.03 -27.14
CA TYR A 224 3.29 -22.91 -25.98
C TYR A 224 4.58 -23.64 -25.55
N LYS A 225 5.71 -23.40 -26.23
CA LYS A 225 6.97 -24.14 -25.99
C LYS A 225 7.94 -23.43 -25.05
N THR A 226 7.76 -22.13 -24.80
CA THR A 226 8.71 -21.25 -24.08
C THR A 226 8.22 -20.80 -22.69
N GLY A 227 7.21 -21.46 -22.13
CA GLY A 227 6.73 -21.25 -20.77
C GLY A 227 7.60 -21.86 -19.69
#